data_AF-A0A925DXC6-F1
#
_entry.id   AF-A0A925DXC6-F1
#
_cell.length_a   1.000
_cell.length_b   1.000
_cell.length_c   1.000
_cell.angle_alpha   90.00
_cell.angle_beta   90.00
_cell.angle_gamma   90.00
#
_symmetry.space_group_name_H-M   'P 1'
#
loop_
_entity.id
_entity.type
_entity.pdbx_description
1 polymer ?
#
loop_
_entity_poly.entity_id
_entity_poly.type
_entity_poly.pdbx_seq_one_letter_code
_entity_poly.pdbx_strand_id
1 'polypeptide(L)' 'MKEVYILAAVRTPVGSFGGSLKDLSATQLGAIAIKGA' A
#
# COMPACT_ATOMS: atom_id res chain seq x y z
N MET A 1 -21.53 22.11 7.42
CA MET A 1 -20.32 21.46 6.87
C MET A 1 -20.02 20.27 7.77
N LYS A 2 -19.73 19.07 7.23
CA LYS A 2 -19.34 17.90 8.05
C LYS A 2 -17.82 17.87 8.13
N GLU A 3 -17.29 17.65 9.32
CA GLU A 3 -15.84 17.51 9.53
C GLU A 3 -15.37 16.16 9.00
N VAL A 4 -14.26 16.17 8.26
CA VAL A 4 -13.67 14.99 7.62
C VAL A 4 -12.23 14.88 8.11
N TYR A 5 -11.85 13.69 8.57
CA TYR A 5 -10.54 13.43 9.15
C TYR A 5 -9.85 12.26 8.45
N ILE A 6 -8.52 12.30 8.40
CA ILE A 6 -7.69 11.19 7.93
C ILE A 6 -7.23 10.42 9.17
N LEU A 7 -7.76 9.21 9.35
CA LEU A 7 -7.48 8.37 10.51
C LEU A 7 -6.14 7.62 10.38
N ALA A 8 -5.79 7.20 9.17
CA ALA A 8 -4.56 6.48 8.87
C ALA A 8 -4.12 6.73 7.42
N ALA A 9 -2.81 6.68 7.20
CA ALA A 9 -2.20 6.74 5.88
C ALA A 9 -0.98 5.81 5.84
N VAL A 10 -1.13 4.66 5.18
CA VAL A 10 -0.11 3.62 5.10
C VAL A 10 0.21 3.28 3.64
N ARG A 11 1.39 2.68 3.41
CA ARG A 11 1.86 2.28 2.08
C ARG A 11 2.78 1.08 2.17
N THR A 12 2.94 0.37 1.06
CA THR A 12 4.04 -0.60 0.89
C THR A 12 5.37 0.11 0.63
N PRO A 13 6.52 -0.54 0.89
CA PRO A 13 7.83 -0.04 0.47
C PRO A 13 7.93 0.16 -1.05
N VAL A 14 8.83 1.04 -1.48
CA VAL A 14 9.16 1.16 -2.91
C VAL A 14 10.29 0.17 -3.21
N GLY A 15 10.04 -0.77 -4.12
CA GLY A 15 11.04 -1.72 -4.60
C GLY A 15 11.71 -1.26 -5.90
N SER A 16 12.83 -1.89 -6.24
CA SER A 16 13.47 -1.75 -7.55
C SER A 16 12.89 -2.77 -8.53
N PHE A 17 12.94 -2.45 -9.83
CA PHE A 17 12.55 -3.38 -10.88
C PHE A 17 13.41 -4.66 -10.80
N GLY A 18 12.78 -5.83 -10.82
CA GLY A 18 13.45 -7.12 -10.63
C GLY A 18 13.96 -7.39 -9.19
N GLY A 19 13.61 -6.54 -8.22
CA GLY A 19 14.03 -6.66 -6.82
C GLY A 19 13.13 -7.60 -5.99
N SER A 20 13.10 -7.39 -4.67
CA SER A 20 12.42 -8.25 -3.71
C SER A 20 10.89 -8.33 -3.86
N LEU A 21 10.27 -7.36 -4.55
CA LEU A 21 8.82 -7.32 -4.78
C LEU A 21 8.41 -7.87 -6.16
N LYS A 22 9.35 -8.37 -6.97
CA LYS A 22 9.12 -8.75 -8.37
C LYS A 22 8.08 -9.87 -8.55
N ASP A 23 7.94 -10.74 -7.56
CA ASP A 23 7.06 -11.92 -7.61
C ASP A 23 5.62 -11.57 -7.18
N LEU A 24 5.36 -10.31 -6.76
CA LEU A 24 4.04 -9.83 -6.36
C LEU A 24 3.37 -9.04 -7.49
N SER A 25 2.09 -9.29 -7.70
CA SER A 25 1.27 -8.49 -8.60
C SER A 25 0.90 -7.13 -7.98
N ALA A 26 0.51 -6.17 -8.81
CA ALA A 26 0.04 -4.87 -8.35
C ALA A 26 -1.18 -4.97 -7.42
N THR A 27 -2.09 -5.92 -7.67
CA THR A 27 -3.27 -6.14 -6.82
C THR A 27 -2.89 -6.71 -5.46
N GLN A 28 -1.91 -7.61 -5.40
CA GLN A 28 -1.39 -8.14 -4.13
C GLN A 28 -0.71 -7.05 -3.30
N LEU A 29 0.08 -6.18 -3.93
CA LEU A 29 0.68 -5.03 -3.24
C LEU A 29 -0.38 -4.07 -2.67
N GLY A 30 -1.45 -3.81 -3.42
CA GLY A 30 -2.59 -3.02 -2.94
C GLY A 30 -3.31 -3.69 -1.76
N ALA A 31 -3.52 -5.00 -1.82
CA ALA A 31 -4.12 -5.75 -0.71
C ALA A 31 -3.27 -5.68 0.56
N ILE A 32 -1.94 -5.72 0.44
CA ILE A 32 -1.01 -5.57 1.57
C ILE A 32 -1.13 -4.15 2.16
N ALA A 33 -1.20 -3.11 1.32
CA ALA A 33 -1.37 -1.74 1.79
C ALA A 33 -2.67 -1.56 2.59
N ILE A 34 -3.78 -2.11 2.09
CA ILE A 34 -5.08 -2.05 2.75
C ILE A 34 -5.07 -2.82 4.08
N LYS A 35 -4.42 -3.99 4.11
CA LYS A 35 -4.31 -4.80 5.35
C LYS A 35 -3.47 -4.12 6.44
N GLY A 36 -2.55 -3.23 6.06
CA GLY A 36 -1.70 -2.49 7.00
C GLY A 36 -2.34 -1.23 7.58
N ALA A 37 -3.53 -0.84 7.11
CA ALA A 37 -4.29 0.31 7.60
C ALA A 37 -5.17 -0.09 8.79
#